data_AF-A0A935PW16-F1
#
_entry.id   AF-A0A935PW16-F1
#
_cell.length_a   1.000
_cell.length_b   1.000
_cell.length_c   1.000
_cell.angle_alpha   90.00
_cell.angle_beta   90.00
_cell.angle_gamma   90.00
#
_symmetry.space_group_name_H-M   'P 1'
#
loop_
_entity.id
_entity.type
_entity.pdbx_description
1 polymer ?
#
loop_
_entity_poly.entity_id
_entity_poly.type
_entity_poly.pdbx_seq_one_letter_code
_entity_poly.pdbx_strand_id
1 'polypeptide(L)'
;MRKPPAYQEYAATMLADSRYRLMSLAERGLLDTLKRECWVNVGVPANPAKLAKMLSFEAAEIDAALPAVMQFFAIVGDRIICPELEDLRATYADRRERQAAGGKRSAEKRSGGAASTLQATPKHPAGSLQVRRQDKTRQDQSKAVAIKEVVPCAEYKDWMSNDDPGGDAAKYQRMSDGE
;
A
#
# COMPACT_ATOMS: atom_id res chain seq x y z
N MET A 1 -24.73 -3.38 -1.77
CA MET A 1 -23.39 -3.17 -2.36
C MET A 1 -22.35 -3.43 -1.28
N ARG A 2 -21.28 -4.18 -1.57
CA ARG A 2 -20.25 -4.50 -0.55
C ARG A 2 -19.50 -3.21 -0.16
N LYS A 3 -19.14 -3.09 1.12
CA LYS A 3 -18.26 -2.02 1.60
C LYS A 3 -16.93 -2.07 0.81
N PRO A 4 -16.23 -0.93 0.65
CA PRO A 4 -14.96 -0.91 -0.08
C PRO A 4 -14.03 -2.02 0.44
N PRO A 5 -13.51 -2.88 -0.45
CA PRO A 5 -12.97 -4.18 -0.05
C PRO A 5 -11.67 -4.06 0.76
N ALA A 6 -10.92 -2.97 0.58
CA ALA A 6 -9.64 -2.75 1.25
C ALA A 6 -9.27 -1.26 1.26
N TYR A 7 -8.50 -0.87 2.27
CA TYR A 7 -7.69 0.35 2.24
C TYR A 7 -6.26 -0.02 1.83
N GLN A 8 -5.54 0.91 1.22
CA GLN A 8 -4.15 0.74 0.86
C GLN A 8 -3.28 1.49 1.86
N GLU A 9 -2.31 0.79 2.44
CA GLU A 9 -1.33 1.36 3.35
C GLU A 9 0.05 1.29 2.71
N TYR A 10 0.78 2.40 2.71
CA TYR A 10 2.12 2.47 2.12
C TYR A 10 3.15 2.22 3.22
N ALA A 11 3.79 1.06 3.18
CA ALA A 11 4.81 0.68 4.17
C ALA A 11 5.95 1.70 4.26
N ALA A 12 6.37 2.29 3.13
CA ALA A 12 7.38 3.35 3.11
C ALA A 12 6.96 4.58 3.92
N THR A 13 5.70 5.01 3.80
CA THR A 13 5.16 6.14 4.56
C THR A 13 5.10 5.83 6.06
N MET A 14 4.61 4.64 6.43
CA MET A 14 4.56 4.21 7.83
C MET A 14 5.94 4.09 8.46
N LEU A 15 6.92 3.52 7.74
CA LEU A 15 8.28 3.38 8.24
C LEU A 15 9.05 4.71 8.30
N ALA A 16 8.69 5.68 7.47
CA ALA A 16 9.25 7.03 7.53
C ALA A 16 8.67 7.87 8.68
N ASP A 17 7.49 7.51 9.20
CA ASP A 17 6.86 8.23 10.32
C ASP A 17 7.63 7.99 11.62
N SER A 18 8.20 9.04 12.18
CA SER A 18 8.95 9.00 13.43
C SER A 18 8.09 8.50 14.60
N ARG A 19 6.79 8.82 14.60
CA ARG A 19 5.83 8.39 15.61
C ARG A 19 5.73 6.86 15.65
N TYR A 20 5.65 6.23 14.48
CA TYR A 20 5.63 4.78 14.35
C TYR A 20 6.99 4.14 14.71
N ARG A 21 8.10 4.79 14.33
CA ARG A 21 9.46 4.28 14.60
C ARG A 21 9.82 4.29 16.09
N LEU A 22 9.27 5.21 16.86
CA LEU A 22 9.49 5.29 18.31
C LEU A 22 8.62 4.33 19.11
N MET A 23 7.59 3.74 18.50
CA MET A 23 6.72 2.78 19.18
C MET A 23 7.40 1.44 19.47
N SER A 24 6.99 0.80 20.56
CA SER A 24 7.32 -0.59 20.87
C SER A 24 6.66 -1.57 19.89
N LEU A 25 7.10 -2.83 19.87
CA LEU A 25 6.51 -3.85 18.99
C LEU A 25 5.02 -4.10 19.33
N ALA A 26 4.66 -4.08 20.62
CA ALA A 26 3.29 -4.24 21.07
C ALA A 26 2.40 -3.07 20.59
N GLU A 27 2.90 -1.84 20.71
CA GLU A 27 2.20 -0.63 20.24
C GLU A 27 1.99 -0.63 18.73
N ARG A 28 2.99 -1.06 17.95
CA ARG A 28 2.85 -1.22 16.49
C ARG A 28 1.80 -2.27 16.13
N GLY A 29 1.81 -3.42 16.82
CA GLY A 29 0.80 -4.46 16.63
C GLY A 29 -0.61 -3.98 16.97
N LEU A 30 -0.76 -3.21 18.05
CA LEU A 30 -2.03 -2.59 18.42
C LEU A 30 -2.49 -1.58 17.36
N LEU A 31 -1.62 -0.69 16.89
CA LEU A 31 -1.93 0.27 15.84
C LEU A 31 -2.48 -0.42 14.58
N ASP A 32 -1.75 -1.41 14.07
CA ASP A 32 -2.14 -2.13 12.86
C ASP A 32 -3.49 -2.85 13.04
N THR A 33 -3.71 -3.44 14.22
CA THR A 33 -4.97 -4.12 14.56
C THR A 33 -6.12 -3.12 14.60
N LEU A 34 -5.94 -1.97 15.26
CA LEU A 34 -6.96 -0.93 15.36
C LEU A 34 -7.31 -0.32 14.00
N LYS A 35 -6.32 -0.09 13.10
CA LYS A 35 -6.60 0.41 11.74
C LYS A 35 -7.48 -0.58 10.96
N ARG A 36 -7.16 -1.89 11.03
CA ARG A 36 -7.94 -2.95 10.36
C ARG A 36 -9.37 -3.04 10.90
N GLU A 37 -9.51 -3.02 12.22
CA GLU A 37 -10.82 -3.02 12.88
C GLU A 37 -11.63 -1.78 12.51
N CYS A 38 -11.01 -0.59 12.59
CA CYS A 38 -11.63 0.66 12.20
C CYS A 38 -12.06 0.64 10.73
N TRP A 39 -11.31 0.01 9.82
CA TRP A 39 -11.69 -0.08 8.41
C TRP A 39 -13.02 -0.83 8.19
N VAL A 40 -13.23 -1.94 8.89
CA VAL A 40 -14.44 -2.77 8.72
C VAL A 40 -15.61 -2.22 9.54
N ASN A 41 -15.33 -1.86 10.79
CA ASN A 41 -16.30 -1.52 11.82
C ASN A 41 -16.53 -0.01 12.00
N VAL A 42 -15.88 0.83 11.19
CA VAL A 42 -15.85 2.31 11.25
C VAL A 42 -15.11 2.86 12.48
N GLY A 43 -15.16 2.14 13.60
CA GLY A 43 -14.37 2.40 14.79
C GLY A 43 -14.42 1.23 15.76
N VAL A 44 -13.77 1.38 16.90
CA VAL A 44 -13.72 0.39 17.99
C VAL A 44 -14.21 1.02 19.31
N PRO A 45 -14.56 0.25 20.35
CA PRO A 45 -14.94 0.83 21.64
C PRO A 45 -13.82 1.68 22.24
N ALA A 46 -14.17 2.87 22.76
CA ALA A 46 -13.21 3.73 23.47
C ALA A 46 -12.93 3.27 24.91
N ASN A 47 -13.83 2.47 25.49
CA ASN A 47 -13.62 1.87 26.80
C ASN A 47 -12.55 0.75 26.70
N PRO A 48 -11.42 0.86 27.42
CA PRO A 48 -10.32 -0.11 27.29
C PRO A 48 -10.70 -1.54 27.68
N ALA A 49 -11.54 -1.73 28.70
CA ALA A 49 -11.99 -3.06 29.10
C ALA A 49 -12.87 -3.73 28.03
N LYS A 50 -13.68 -2.94 27.29
CA LYS A 50 -14.44 -3.45 26.14
C LYS A 50 -13.51 -3.75 24.96
N LEU A 51 -12.52 -2.87 24.73
CA LEU A 51 -11.53 -3.04 23.67
C LEU A 51 -10.68 -4.30 23.88
N ALA A 52 -10.19 -4.52 25.10
CA ALA A 52 -9.43 -5.70 25.48
C ALA A 52 -10.20 -7.00 25.23
N LYS A 53 -11.50 -7.05 25.61
CA LYS A 53 -12.38 -8.18 25.29
C LYS A 53 -12.56 -8.40 23.79
N MET A 54 -12.69 -7.31 23.02
CA MET A 54 -12.85 -7.38 21.56
C MET A 54 -11.59 -7.93 20.88
N LEU A 55 -10.41 -7.55 21.37
CA LEU A 55 -9.12 -7.95 20.81
C LEU A 55 -8.56 -9.24 21.42
N SER A 56 -9.23 -9.82 22.43
CA SER A 56 -8.77 -11.00 23.19
C SER A 56 -7.42 -10.82 23.91
N PHE A 57 -7.18 -9.64 24.48
CA PHE A 57 -5.99 -9.31 25.28
C PHE A 57 -6.36 -8.91 26.71
N GLU A 58 -5.37 -8.81 27.58
CA GLU A 58 -5.58 -8.29 28.93
C GLU A 58 -5.82 -6.78 28.91
N ALA A 59 -6.69 -6.29 29.80
CA ALA A 59 -6.99 -4.87 29.90
C ALA A 59 -5.75 -4.03 30.23
N ALA A 60 -4.86 -4.57 31.07
CA ALA A 60 -3.61 -3.88 31.45
C ALA A 60 -2.65 -3.70 30.27
N GLU A 61 -2.55 -4.69 29.37
CA GLU A 61 -1.72 -4.60 28.16
C GLU A 61 -2.26 -3.53 27.21
N ILE A 62 -3.58 -3.50 27.02
CA ILE A 62 -4.25 -2.47 26.21
C ILE A 62 -4.06 -1.10 26.85
N ASP A 63 -4.31 -0.94 28.15
CA ASP A 63 -4.17 0.34 28.86
C ASP A 63 -2.74 0.89 28.78
N ALA A 64 -1.72 0.03 28.80
CA ALA A 64 -0.33 0.43 28.68
C ALA A 64 0.02 0.90 27.25
N ALA A 65 -0.46 0.20 26.21
CA ALA A 65 -0.10 0.49 24.82
C ALA A 65 -1.00 1.54 24.15
N LEU A 66 -2.24 1.70 24.61
CA LEU A 66 -3.25 2.56 24.00
C LEU A 66 -2.80 4.03 23.88
N PRO A 67 -2.18 4.67 24.90
CA PRO A 67 -1.77 6.07 24.81
C PRO A 67 -0.83 6.37 23.63
N ALA A 68 0.09 5.46 23.30
CA ALA A 68 1.04 5.65 22.21
C ALA A 68 0.35 5.62 20.83
N VAL A 69 -0.67 4.77 20.66
CA VAL A 69 -1.40 4.65 19.38
C VAL A 69 -2.42 5.76 19.17
N MET A 70 -2.95 6.37 20.22
CA MET A 70 -4.04 7.35 20.13
C MET A 70 -3.71 8.58 19.27
N GLN A 71 -2.44 8.92 19.05
CA GLN A 71 -2.04 9.99 18.12
C GLN A 71 -2.46 9.76 16.65
N PHE A 72 -2.84 8.54 16.28
CA PHE A 72 -3.35 8.18 14.95
C PHE A 72 -4.88 8.10 14.89
N PHE A 73 -5.55 8.28 16.03
CA PHE A 73 -6.99 8.09 16.17
C PHE A 73 -7.66 9.29 16.82
N ALA A 74 -8.99 9.34 16.73
CA ALA A 74 -9.82 10.30 17.43
C ALA A 74 -10.92 9.57 18.20
N ILE A 75 -11.34 10.14 19.33
CA ILE A 75 -12.51 9.65 20.08
C ILE A 75 -13.73 10.45 19.63
N VAL A 76 -14.75 9.75 19.13
CA VAL A 76 -16.04 10.32 18.75
C VAL A 76 -17.13 9.57 19.50
N GLY A 77 -17.67 10.22 20.54
CA GLY A 77 -18.56 9.57 21.50
C GLY A 77 -17.86 8.41 22.22
N ASP A 78 -18.46 7.22 22.17
CA ASP A 78 -17.94 6.00 22.81
C ASP A 78 -17.03 5.17 21.89
N ARG A 79 -16.57 5.73 20.77
CA ARG A 79 -15.77 5.01 19.77
C ARG A 79 -14.45 5.70 19.47
N ILE A 80 -13.42 4.90 19.29
CA ILE A 80 -12.16 5.30 18.67
C ILE A 80 -12.31 5.10 17.16
N ILE A 81 -12.03 6.14 16.38
CA ILE A 81 -12.06 6.14 14.93
C ILE A 81 -10.70 6.53 14.37
N CYS A 82 -10.38 6.07 13.16
CA CYS A 82 -9.18 6.51 12.44
C CYS A 82 -9.59 7.58 11.41
N PRO A 83 -9.27 8.88 11.63
CA PRO A 83 -9.69 9.95 10.73
C PRO A 83 -9.21 9.74 9.28
N GLU A 84 -7.97 9.31 9.09
CA GLU A 84 -7.37 9.02 7.77
C GLU A 84 -8.21 8.02 6.97
N LEU A 85 -8.73 6.97 7.63
CA LEU A 85 -9.55 5.96 6.97
C LEU A 85 -10.95 6.49 6.62
N GLU A 86 -11.47 7.45 7.37
CA GLU A 86 -12.75 8.10 7.07
C GLU A 86 -12.62 9.02 5.86
N ASP A 87 -11.54 9.79 5.78
CA ASP A 87 -11.21 10.59 4.60
C ASP A 87 -11.08 9.69 3.36
N LEU A 88 -10.39 8.56 3.49
CA LEU A 88 -10.28 7.59 2.39
C LEU A 88 -11.64 7.04 1.96
N ARG A 89 -12.54 6.70 2.88
CA ARG A 89 -13.91 6.28 2.53
C ARG A 89 -14.67 7.38 1.79
N ALA A 90 -14.54 8.62 2.24
CA ALA A 90 -15.19 9.76 1.60
C ALA A 90 -14.72 9.91 0.14
N THR A 91 -13.41 9.78 -0.13
CA THR A 91 -12.89 9.81 -1.51
C THR A 91 -13.44 8.68 -2.38
N TYR A 92 -13.61 7.48 -1.83
CA TYR A 92 -14.19 6.35 -2.56
C TYR A 92 -15.69 6.56 -2.85
N ALA A 93 -16.41 7.16 -1.90
CA ALA A 93 -17.82 7.51 -2.07
C ALA A 93 -18.00 8.56 -3.18
N ASP A 94 -17.22 9.65 -3.15
CA ASP A 94 -17.23 10.70 -4.17
C ASP A 94 -16.88 10.15 -5.56
N ARG A 95 -15.83 9.31 -5.67
CA ARG A 95 -15.47 8.66 -6.94
C ARG A 95 -16.62 7.82 -7.49
N ARG A 96 -17.29 7.06 -6.63
CA ARG A 96 -18.44 6.23 -7.01
C ARG A 96 -19.61 7.09 -7.48
N GLU A 97 -19.89 8.19 -6.81
CA GLU A 97 -20.96 9.12 -7.19
C GLU A 97 -20.68 9.75 -8.56
N ARG A 98 -19.45 10.22 -8.79
CA ARG A 98 -19.02 10.76 -10.09
C ARG A 98 -19.14 9.72 -11.21
N GLN A 99 -18.75 8.47 -10.94
CA GLN A 99 -18.90 7.37 -11.89
C GLN A 99 -20.37 7.05 -12.18
N ALA A 100 -21.23 7.03 -11.16
CA ALA A 100 -22.65 6.79 -11.33
C ALA A 100 -23.31 7.93 -12.14
N ALA A 101 -22.99 9.19 -11.83
CA ALA A 101 -23.48 10.35 -12.57
C ALA A 101 -23.01 10.34 -14.02
N GLY A 102 -21.74 10.03 -14.28
CA GLY A 102 -21.19 9.88 -15.63
C GLY A 102 -21.84 8.74 -16.42
N GLY A 103 -22.12 7.61 -15.75
CA GLY A 103 -22.85 6.47 -16.31
C GLY A 103 -24.28 6.84 -16.69
N LYS A 104 -25.01 7.54 -15.81
CA LYS A 104 -26.37 8.03 -16.06
C LYS A 104 -26.41 8.97 -17.26
N ARG A 105 -25.53 9.98 -17.30
CA ARG A 105 -25.40 10.90 -18.44
C ARG A 105 -25.11 10.17 -19.76
N SER A 106 -24.29 9.12 -19.71
CA SER A 106 -23.93 8.32 -20.89
C SER A 106 -25.07 7.40 -21.36
N ALA A 107 -25.92 6.95 -20.43
CA ALA A 107 -27.11 6.17 -20.74
C ALA A 107 -28.22 7.06 -21.32
N GLU A 108 -28.46 8.24 -20.74
CA GLU A 108 -29.44 9.22 -21.22
C GLU A 108 -29.13 9.67 -22.66
N LYS A 109 -27.85 9.92 -22.98
CA LYS A 109 -27.42 10.21 -24.36
C LYS A 109 -27.69 9.07 -25.35
N ARG A 110 -27.64 7.82 -24.88
CA ARG A 110 -27.94 6.63 -25.70
C ARG A 110 -29.44 6.38 -25.85
N SER A 111 -30.27 6.77 -24.88
CA SER A 111 -31.72 6.60 -24.95
C SER A 111 -32.43 7.74 -25.71
N GLY A 112 -31.87 8.96 -25.68
CA GLY A 112 -32.47 10.14 -26.32
C GLY A 112 -32.05 10.38 -27.78
N GLY A 113 -30.98 9.72 -28.25
CA GLY A 113 -30.60 9.72 -29.65
C GLY A 113 -31.15 8.48 -30.35
N ALA A 114 -31.93 8.68 -31.40
CA ALA A 114 -32.27 7.65 -32.39
C ALA A 114 -31.06 6.71 -32.58
N ALA A 115 -31.31 5.40 -32.54
CA ALA A 115 -30.31 4.35 -32.75
C ALA A 115 -29.23 4.90 -33.66
N SER A 116 -28.07 5.28 -33.09
CA SER A 116 -27.01 5.83 -33.91
C SER A 116 -26.65 4.65 -34.78
N THR A 117 -27.13 4.67 -36.02
CA THR A 117 -26.63 3.86 -37.10
C THR A 117 -25.16 4.25 -37.17
N LEU A 118 -24.35 3.58 -36.34
CA LEU A 118 -22.99 3.26 -36.70
C LEU A 118 -23.19 2.61 -38.06
N GLN A 119 -23.07 3.41 -39.12
CA GLN A 119 -22.72 2.89 -40.41
C GLN A 119 -21.40 2.19 -40.13
N ALA A 120 -21.49 0.90 -39.80
CA ALA A 120 -20.37 0.00 -39.84
C ALA A 120 -19.96 0.04 -41.30
N THR A 121 -19.06 0.96 -41.65
CA THR A 121 -18.42 0.92 -42.96
C THR A 121 -17.71 -0.43 -42.98
N PRO A 122 -18.10 -1.37 -43.85
CA PRO A 122 -17.46 -2.68 -43.90
C PRO A 122 -16.15 -2.46 -44.64
N LYS A 123 -15.12 -2.01 -43.91
CA LYS A 123 -13.78 -1.80 -44.46
C LYS A 123 -12.78 -2.84 -43.98
N HIS A 124 -13.28 -4.04 -43.67
CA HIS A 124 -12.44 -5.22 -43.52
C HIS A 124 -13.06 -6.37 -44.33
N PRO A 125 -12.37 -6.88 -45.36
CA PRO A 125 -12.79 -8.12 -45.98
C PRO A 125 -12.70 -9.24 -44.95
N ALA A 126 -13.67 -10.16 -45.01
CA ALA A 126 -13.69 -11.36 -44.20
C ALA A 126 -12.39 -12.15 -44.41
N GLY A 127 -11.71 -12.47 -43.30
CA GLY A 127 -10.56 -13.38 -43.29
C GLY A 127 -9.20 -12.70 -43.45
N SER A 128 -8.63 -12.19 -42.35
CA SER A 128 -7.31 -12.62 -41.88
C SER A 128 -7.04 -12.04 -40.48
N LEU A 129 -6.74 -12.93 -39.53
CA LEU A 129 -6.07 -12.55 -38.28
C LEU A 129 -4.63 -12.17 -38.64
N GLN A 130 -4.39 -10.91 -39.00
CA GLN A 130 -3.05 -10.36 -39.06
C GLN A 130 -2.79 -9.58 -37.77
N VAL A 131 -2.02 -10.20 -36.88
CA VAL A 131 -1.34 -9.52 -35.78
C VAL A 131 -0.50 -8.40 -36.40
N ARG A 132 -0.87 -7.14 -36.13
CA ARG A 132 -0.06 -5.98 -36.52
C ARG A 132 0.17 -5.08 -35.30
N ARG A 133 1.13 -5.47 -34.47
CA ARG A 133 1.91 -4.47 -33.71
C ARG A 133 2.88 -3.83 -34.71
N GLN A 134 2.63 -2.58 -35.07
CA GLN A 134 3.68 -1.71 -35.55
C GLN A 134 4.00 -0.76 -34.40
N ASP A 135 5.08 -1.06 -33.68
CA ASP A 135 5.77 -0.08 -32.86
C ASP A 135 6.19 1.06 -33.77
N LYS A 136 5.49 2.19 -33.67
CA LYS A 136 6.04 3.47 -34.11
C LYS A 136 6.84 4.00 -32.93
N THR A 137 8.13 3.68 -32.92
CA THR A 137 9.14 4.44 -32.19
C THR A 137 8.95 5.92 -32.51
N ARG A 138 8.41 6.66 -31.55
CA ARG A 138 8.46 8.12 -31.55
C ARG A 138 9.92 8.49 -31.35
N GLN A 139 10.50 9.14 -32.36
CA GLN A 139 11.82 9.72 -32.26
C GLN A 139 11.84 10.75 -31.12
N ASP A 140 12.83 10.56 -30.26
CA ASP A 140 13.16 11.29 -29.05
C ASP A 140 13.43 12.77 -29.36
N GLN A 141 12.83 13.67 -28.56
CA GLN A 141 13.34 15.03 -28.36
C GLN A 141 13.71 15.13 -26.88
N SER A 142 14.99 14.85 -26.65
CA SER A 142 15.64 14.83 -25.36
C SER A 142 15.71 16.22 -24.72
N LYS A 143 15.36 16.31 -23.44
CA LYS A 143 16.01 17.23 -22.51
C LYS A 143 16.96 16.41 -21.65
N ALA A 144 18.25 16.61 -21.90
CA ALA A 144 19.34 15.97 -21.19
C ALA A 144 19.28 16.25 -19.68
N VAL A 145 19.18 15.20 -18.88
CA VAL A 145 19.73 15.17 -17.53
C VAL A 145 20.87 14.17 -17.61
N ALA A 146 22.09 14.66 -17.42
CA ALA A 146 23.31 13.87 -17.51
C ALA A 146 23.27 12.75 -16.45
N ILE A 147 23.03 11.52 -16.89
CA ILE A 147 23.31 10.32 -16.13
C ILE A 147 24.82 10.12 -16.23
N LYS A 148 25.54 10.42 -15.15
CA LYS A 148 26.93 10.01 -14.99
C LYS A 148 26.98 8.48 -15.08
N GLU A 149 27.82 8.02 -16.00
CA GLU A 149 28.25 6.66 -16.31
C GLU A 149 27.76 5.55 -15.37
N VAL A 150 27.03 4.61 -15.99
CA VAL A 150 26.82 3.27 -15.45
C VAL A 150 28.19 2.59 -15.36
N VAL A 151 28.70 2.46 -14.13
CA VAL A 151 29.90 1.67 -13.84
C VAL A 151 29.60 0.21 -14.25
N PRO A 152 30.41 -0.42 -15.12
CA PRO A 152 30.24 -1.81 -15.49
C PRO A 152 30.30 -2.73 -14.27
N CYS A 153 29.43 -3.74 -14.25
CA CYS A 153 29.31 -4.77 -13.24
C CYS A 153 30.54 -5.72 -13.24
N ALA A 154 31.72 -5.18 -12.91
CA ALA A 154 32.98 -5.93 -12.80
C ALA A 154 33.54 -5.90 -11.36
N GLU A 155 33.10 -4.98 -10.50
CA GLU A 155 33.64 -4.80 -9.14
C GLU A 155 32.97 -5.65 -8.05
N TYR A 156 31.95 -6.45 -8.35
CA TYR A 156 31.33 -7.29 -7.31
C TYR A 156 32.15 -8.54 -6.97
N LYS A 157 33.05 -8.97 -7.86
CA LYS A 157 33.94 -10.11 -7.60
C LYS A 157 35.09 -9.76 -6.65
N ASP A 158 35.50 -8.51 -6.58
CA ASP A 158 36.66 -8.11 -5.76
C ASP A 158 36.32 -8.11 -4.26
N TRP A 159 35.07 -7.78 -3.91
CA TRP A 159 34.57 -7.86 -2.53
C TRP A 159 34.35 -9.30 -2.02
N MET A 160 34.21 -10.28 -2.93
CA MET A 160 34.14 -11.70 -2.57
C MET A 160 35.48 -12.44 -2.74
N SER A 161 36.52 -11.78 -3.28
CA SER A 161 37.83 -12.39 -3.52
C SER A 161 38.93 -11.84 -2.62
N ASN A 162 38.66 -10.74 -1.89
CA ASN A 162 39.52 -10.25 -0.82
C ASN A 162 39.16 -10.94 0.51
N ASP A 163 39.25 -12.27 0.51
CA ASP A 163 39.68 -12.98 1.72
C ASP A 163 41.14 -12.59 1.91
N ASP A 164 41.41 -11.82 2.96
CA ASP A 164 42.75 -11.52 3.45
C ASP A 164 43.52 -12.85 3.65
N PRO A 165 44.59 -13.15 2.87
CA PRO A 165 45.38 -14.36 3.06
C PRO A 165 46.35 -14.25 4.25
N GLY A 166 46.03 -13.42 5.25
CA GLY A 166 46.92 -13.07 6.36
C GLY A 166 46.19 -12.67 7.65
N GLY A 167 45.18 -13.44 8.06
CA GLY A 167 44.37 -13.13 9.26
C GLY A 167 44.07 -14.32 10.16
N ASP A 168 45.10 -15.06 10.56
CA ASP A 168 45.15 -15.95 11.73
C ASP A 168 43.87 -16.75 12.07
N ALA A 169 43.55 -17.73 11.21
CA ALA A 169 42.50 -18.74 11.41
C ALA A 169 42.73 -19.66 12.63
N ALA A 170 43.78 -19.44 13.44
CA ALA A 170 44.08 -20.19 14.66
C ALA A 170 43.35 -19.66 15.91
N LYS A 171 42.59 -18.55 15.84
CA LYS A 171 42.00 -17.92 17.03
C LYS A 171 40.58 -18.38 17.41
N TYR A 172 39.88 -19.13 16.56
CA TYR A 172 38.51 -19.60 16.84
C TYR A 172 38.39 -21.12 17.03
N GLN A 173 39.49 -21.78 17.42
CA GLN A 173 39.50 -23.23 17.69
C GLN A 173 40.16 -23.55 19.04
N ARG A 174 39.83 -22.77 20.07
CA ARG A 174 40.16 -23.10 21.46
C ARG A 174 39.14 -22.52 22.45
N MET A 175 37.88 -22.91 22.33
CA MET A 175 36.89 -22.85 23.44
C MET A 175 35.91 -24.03 23.42
N SER A 176 36.26 -25.15 22.76
CA SER A 176 35.42 -26.36 22.74
C SER A 176 36.15 -27.63 23.15
N ASP A 177 37.36 -27.54 23.70
CA ASP A 177 38.05 -28.66 24.34
C ASP A 177 38.77 -28.15 25.58
N GLY A 178 38.21 -28.46 26.75
CA GLY A 178 38.71 -28.05 28.05
C GLY A 178 37.76 -28.56 29.13
N GLU A 179 38.09 -29.76 29.61
CA GLU A 179 37.62 -30.40 30.86
C GLU A 179 37.56 -29.44 32.07
#